data_AF-A0A1I4A477-F1
#
_entry.id   AF-A0A1I4A477-F1
#
_cell.length_a   1.000
_cell.length_b   1.000
_cell.length_c   1.000
_cell.angle_alpha   90.00
_cell.angle_beta   90.00
_cell.angle_gamma   90.00
#
_symmetry.space_group_name_H-M   'P 1'
#
loop_
_entity.id
_entity.type
_entity.pdbx_description
1 polymer ?
#
loop_
_entity_poly.entity_id
_entity_poly.type
_entity_poly.pdbx_seq_one_letter_code
_entity_poly.pdbx_strand_id
1 'polypeptide(L)'
;MTDQQPAIADVLGIRYEQPISDEQGWADVFPDPAAAPAAPGPDMFTGPLGQLTRTIAPHVPWDPIAFHMQALVALGNHLGYTPHVEDGANQRRANLFLAVVGGTASGKGSSFAFVDWLLAGVDDAYRLDRVITAVGSGEGLLSKITDPVYTLSPRGDSVLAIPGSQDKRVLYLEEELGALFNKMVSQESVEKMITKAWDSGVLETATKKESMRCTQPHVSIIGHITPDELHDRLDKRLLDNGFSNRWLYVLIKRTAVVVRPPAPHQIPGAAALVDVIRTNLEQSRSCIDGPMQLTPQAAEVFAETHAAMTRYRFGGAMGKQSARWAPQIYKLAVVYAAIDGHKSIGAVHIAAARAAWAYNHRSAGAFFSGMTGNQHADQLLQMWREMDYADLTLTDIDEMFSKHMSAHKRGRMLDRLARDGVIAKKAVQGANGGRPATVIRFNGAADSRAPAARW
;
A
#
# COMPACT_ATOMS: atom_id res chain seq x y z
N MET A 1 -28.52 3.40 17.38
CA MET A 1 -28.42 2.59 16.15
C MET A 1 -26.97 2.69 15.69
N THR A 2 -26.18 1.66 15.97
CA THR A 2 -24.81 1.55 15.46
C THR A 2 -24.90 1.36 13.96
N ASP A 3 -24.54 2.38 13.17
CA ASP A 3 -24.36 2.23 11.72
C ASP A 3 -23.35 1.11 11.49
N GLN A 4 -23.83 -0.09 11.15
CA GLN A 4 -22.97 -1.16 10.68
C GLN A 4 -22.35 -0.69 9.36
N GLN A 5 -21.02 -0.72 9.28
CA GLN A 5 -20.32 -0.35 8.05
C GLN A 5 -20.76 -1.29 6.92
N PRO A 6 -20.95 -0.78 5.69
CA PRO A 6 -21.38 -1.61 4.58
C PRO A 6 -20.32 -2.67 4.30
N ALA A 7 -20.74 -3.92 4.11
CA ALA A 7 -19.84 -4.98 3.71
C ALA A 7 -19.34 -4.70 2.29
N ILE A 8 -18.20 -5.30 1.91
CA ILE A 8 -17.67 -5.16 0.55
C ILE A 8 -18.68 -5.64 -0.52
N ALA A 9 -19.55 -6.59 -0.19
CA ALA A 9 -20.63 -7.04 -1.06
C ALA A 9 -21.63 -5.91 -1.38
N ASP A 10 -21.97 -5.09 -0.39
CA ASP A 10 -22.90 -3.96 -0.53
C ASP A 10 -22.30 -2.86 -1.40
N VAL A 11 -21.02 -2.54 -1.18
CA VAL A 11 -20.26 -1.57 -1.99
C VAL A 11 -20.20 -2.00 -3.46
N LEU A 12 -20.01 -3.31 -3.69
CA LEU A 12 -19.95 -3.87 -5.03
C LEU A 12 -21.33 -4.08 -5.66
N GLY A 13 -22.41 -4.09 -4.88
CA GLY A 13 -23.76 -4.43 -5.34
C GLY A 13 -23.88 -5.89 -5.76
N ILE A 14 -23.17 -6.80 -5.10
CA ILE A 14 -23.11 -8.23 -5.43
C ILE A 14 -23.69 -9.10 -4.30
N ARG A 15 -23.85 -10.40 -4.58
CA ARG A 15 -24.23 -11.40 -3.57
C ARG A 15 -23.31 -12.60 -3.68
N TYR A 16 -22.86 -13.10 -2.54
CA TYR A 16 -22.17 -14.38 -2.44
C TYR A 16 -23.18 -15.48 -2.13
N GLU A 17 -22.98 -16.68 -2.68
CA GLU A 17 -23.81 -17.85 -2.37
C GLU A 17 -23.65 -18.28 -0.91
N GLN A 18 -22.41 -18.29 -0.42
CA GLN A 18 -22.05 -18.63 0.96
C GLN A 18 -21.15 -17.52 1.54
N PRO A 19 -21.73 -16.38 1.95
CA PRO A 19 -20.96 -15.27 2.52
C PRO A 19 -20.34 -15.64 3.86
N ILE A 20 -19.12 -15.15 4.11
CA ILE A 20 -18.50 -15.12 5.44
C ILE A 20 -18.80 -13.74 6.04
N SER A 21 -19.19 -13.69 7.32
CA SER A 21 -19.45 -12.39 7.96
C SER A 21 -18.16 -11.57 8.08
N ASP A 22 -18.29 -10.23 8.13
CA ASP A 22 -17.12 -9.37 8.28
C ASP A 22 -16.35 -9.65 9.58
N GLU A 23 -17.06 -9.91 10.67
CA GLU A 23 -16.46 -10.31 11.96
C GLU A 23 -15.64 -11.59 11.83
N GLN A 24 -16.19 -12.64 11.21
CA GLN A 24 -15.49 -13.91 11.00
C GLN A 24 -14.28 -13.74 10.10
N GLY A 25 -14.42 -13.02 8.98
CA GLY A 25 -13.31 -12.85 8.05
C GLY A 25 -12.18 -11.99 8.62
N TRP A 26 -12.49 -10.99 9.45
CA TRP A 26 -11.48 -10.17 10.11
C TRP A 26 -10.83 -10.85 11.32
N ALA A 27 -11.51 -11.76 12.01
CA ALA A 27 -10.95 -12.52 13.14
C ALA A 27 -9.69 -13.34 12.74
N ASP A 28 -9.59 -13.75 11.47
CA ASP A 28 -8.41 -14.44 10.92
C ASP A 28 -7.22 -13.51 10.61
N VAL A 29 -7.41 -12.20 10.75
CA VAL A 29 -6.44 -11.15 10.38
C VAL A 29 -6.09 -10.27 11.59
N PHE A 30 -7.05 -10.02 12.47
CA PHE A 30 -6.91 -9.20 13.67
C PHE A 30 -7.49 -9.90 14.90
N PRO A 31 -6.85 -9.76 16.07
CA PRO A 31 -7.44 -10.18 17.35
C PRO A 31 -8.72 -9.42 17.70
N ASP A 32 -8.82 -8.14 17.29
CA ASP A 32 -10.00 -7.30 17.48
C ASP A 32 -10.59 -6.89 16.11
N PRO A 33 -11.68 -7.55 15.65
CA PRO A 33 -12.38 -7.18 14.42
C PRO A 33 -12.92 -5.74 14.40
N ALA A 34 -13.14 -5.10 15.55
CA ALA A 34 -13.61 -3.72 15.61
C ALA A 34 -12.54 -2.69 15.17
N ALA A 35 -11.27 -3.09 15.17
CA ALA A 35 -10.15 -2.30 14.66
C ALA A 35 -9.97 -2.42 13.14
N ALA A 36 -10.73 -3.29 12.47
CA ALA A 36 -10.63 -3.49 11.03
C ALA A 36 -11.02 -2.23 10.23
N PRO A 37 -10.41 -2.02 9.04
CA PRO A 37 -10.75 -0.87 8.22
C PRO A 37 -12.16 -1.02 7.63
N ALA A 38 -12.91 0.08 7.64
CA ALA A 38 -14.16 0.17 6.88
C ALA A 38 -13.93 -0.10 5.40
N ALA A 39 -14.90 -0.77 4.76
CA ALA A 39 -14.89 -1.05 3.33
C ALA A 39 -14.60 0.22 2.49
N PRO A 40 -13.96 0.09 1.32
CA PRO A 40 -13.75 1.21 0.40
C PRO A 40 -15.07 1.84 -0.05
N GLY A 41 -15.02 3.10 -0.48
CA GLY A 41 -16.15 3.74 -1.13
C GLY A 41 -16.40 3.14 -2.52
N PRO A 42 -17.64 3.21 -3.05
CA PRO A 42 -18.00 2.61 -4.35
C PRO A 42 -17.21 3.19 -5.53
N ASP A 43 -16.75 4.44 -5.43
CA ASP A 43 -15.95 5.13 -6.44
C ASP A 43 -14.63 4.40 -6.75
N MET A 44 -14.08 3.63 -5.79
CA MET A 44 -12.91 2.79 -6.02
C MET A 44 -13.17 1.77 -7.15
N PHE A 45 -14.41 1.30 -7.30
CA PHE A 45 -14.77 0.28 -8.29
C PHE A 45 -15.48 0.89 -9.49
N THR A 46 -14.97 2.01 -10.00
CA THR A 46 -15.45 2.62 -11.24
C THR A 46 -14.81 2.01 -12.49
N GLY A 47 -15.35 2.34 -13.66
CA GLY A 47 -14.78 1.98 -14.95
C GLY A 47 -14.76 0.48 -15.28
N PRO A 48 -14.09 0.07 -16.38
CA PRO A 48 -14.01 -1.32 -16.81
C PRO A 48 -13.38 -2.25 -15.76
N LEU A 49 -12.36 -1.80 -15.01
CA LEU A 49 -11.75 -2.61 -13.96
C LEU A 49 -12.70 -2.83 -12.77
N GLY A 50 -13.48 -1.81 -12.41
CA GLY A 50 -14.54 -1.94 -11.41
C GLY A 50 -15.61 -2.94 -11.83
N GLN A 51 -16.05 -2.89 -13.09
CA GLN A 51 -16.99 -3.86 -13.65
C GLN A 51 -16.41 -5.28 -13.66
N LEU A 52 -15.13 -5.44 -14.02
CA LEU A 52 -14.45 -6.74 -13.99
C LEU A 52 -14.37 -7.29 -12.57
N THR A 53 -14.09 -6.42 -11.59
CA THR A 53 -14.07 -6.78 -10.17
C THR A 53 -15.44 -7.29 -9.70
N ARG A 54 -16.53 -6.56 -10.03
CA ARG A 54 -17.91 -6.99 -9.72
C ARG A 54 -18.30 -8.29 -10.40
N THR A 55 -17.76 -8.54 -11.60
CA THR A 55 -18.02 -9.76 -12.37
C THR A 55 -17.31 -10.98 -11.76
N ILE A 56 -16.08 -10.81 -11.26
CA ILE A 56 -15.29 -11.90 -10.68
C ILE A 56 -15.72 -12.22 -9.24
N ALA A 57 -15.97 -11.17 -8.44
CA ALA A 57 -16.11 -11.28 -6.99
C ALA A 57 -17.09 -12.38 -6.52
N PRO A 58 -18.30 -12.55 -7.08
CA PRO A 58 -19.26 -13.57 -6.63
C PRO A 58 -18.73 -15.01 -6.72
N HIS A 59 -17.71 -15.26 -7.54
CA HIS A 59 -17.22 -16.60 -7.87
C HIS A 59 -15.94 -16.99 -7.14
N VAL A 60 -15.44 -16.15 -6.24
CA VAL A 60 -14.14 -16.34 -5.57
C VAL A 60 -14.25 -16.19 -4.05
N PRO A 61 -13.41 -16.88 -3.26
CA PRO A 61 -13.50 -16.85 -1.80
C PRO A 61 -12.71 -15.70 -1.15
N TRP A 62 -11.90 -14.99 -1.94
CA TRP A 62 -10.95 -13.97 -1.49
C TRP A 62 -11.50 -12.56 -1.67
N ASP A 63 -10.90 -11.58 -0.96
CA ASP A 63 -11.35 -10.19 -0.99
C ASP A 63 -11.22 -9.56 -2.39
N PRO A 64 -12.28 -9.06 -3.02
CA PRO A 64 -12.20 -8.39 -4.31
C PRO A 64 -11.30 -7.14 -4.30
N ILE A 65 -11.05 -6.55 -3.13
CA ILE A 65 -10.07 -5.47 -2.96
C ILE A 65 -8.66 -5.94 -3.36
N ALA A 66 -8.31 -7.19 -3.04
CA ALA A 66 -7.00 -7.76 -3.36
C ALA A 66 -6.75 -7.78 -4.87
N PHE A 67 -7.73 -8.27 -5.65
CA PHE A 67 -7.64 -8.27 -7.11
C PHE A 67 -7.58 -6.85 -7.66
N HIS A 68 -8.49 -5.98 -7.21
CA HIS A 68 -8.61 -4.64 -7.76
C HIS A 68 -7.32 -3.82 -7.57
N MET A 69 -6.76 -3.82 -6.36
CA MET A 69 -5.55 -3.06 -6.05
C MET A 69 -4.31 -3.62 -6.74
N GLN A 70 -4.18 -4.94 -6.82
CA GLN A 70 -3.09 -5.57 -7.57
C GLN A 70 -3.19 -5.28 -9.07
N ALA A 71 -4.41 -5.31 -9.63
CA ALA A 71 -4.65 -4.95 -11.03
C ALA A 71 -4.27 -3.49 -11.30
N LEU A 72 -4.63 -2.54 -10.44
CA LEU A 72 -4.21 -1.13 -10.60
C LEU A 72 -2.69 -0.98 -10.65
N VAL A 73 -1.96 -1.67 -9.77
CA VAL A 73 -0.48 -1.61 -9.74
C VAL A 73 0.12 -2.27 -10.97
N ALA A 74 -0.40 -3.44 -11.35
CA ALA A 74 0.09 -4.18 -12.51
C ALA A 74 -0.17 -3.44 -13.84
N LEU A 75 -1.39 -2.94 -14.04
CA LEU A 75 -1.75 -2.15 -15.22
C LEU A 75 -1.04 -0.80 -15.22
N GLY A 76 -0.85 -0.16 -14.06
CA GLY A 76 -0.03 1.04 -13.93
C GLY A 76 1.44 0.82 -14.34
N ASN A 77 1.99 -0.36 -14.04
CA ASN A 77 3.31 -0.74 -14.55
C ASN A 77 3.28 -0.99 -16.06
N HIS A 78 2.25 -1.68 -16.56
CA HIS A 78 2.08 -1.95 -17.99
C HIS A 78 2.04 -0.68 -18.85
N LEU A 79 1.43 0.41 -18.36
CA LEU A 79 1.40 1.71 -19.07
C LEU A 79 2.78 2.23 -19.46
N GLY A 80 3.81 1.89 -18.69
CA GLY A 80 5.17 2.34 -18.91
C GLY A 80 5.41 3.79 -18.52
N TYR A 81 6.57 4.30 -18.92
CA TYR A 81 7.10 5.55 -18.40
C TYR A 81 6.31 6.78 -18.87
N THR A 82 5.69 6.76 -20.06
CA THR A 82 5.16 7.97 -20.70
C THR A 82 3.92 8.57 -20.04
N PRO A 83 2.83 7.84 -19.75
CA PRO A 83 1.65 8.42 -19.10
C PRO A 83 1.97 8.92 -17.68
N HIS A 84 1.74 10.20 -17.43
CA HIS A 84 2.10 10.84 -16.16
C HIS A 84 1.34 12.13 -15.91
N VAL A 85 1.43 12.64 -14.68
CA VAL A 85 1.02 14.01 -14.33
C VAL A 85 2.25 14.82 -13.97
N GLU A 86 2.26 16.09 -14.36
CA GLU A 86 3.23 17.07 -13.87
C GLU A 86 2.72 17.71 -12.57
N ASP A 87 3.55 17.67 -11.53
CA ASP A 87 3.30 18.21 -10.20
C ASP A 87 4.50 19.08 -9.79
N GLY A 88 4.46 20.33 -10.23
CA GLY A 88 5.61 21.23 -10.22
C GLY A 88 6.74 20.67 -11.08
N ALA A 89 7.95 20.56 -10.52
CA ALA A 89 9.09 19.95 -11.21
C ALA A 89 9.09 18.41 -11.16
N ASN A 90 8.11 17.79 -10.50
CA ASN A 90 8.04 16.33 -10.37
C ASN A 90 7.14 15.73 -11.45
N GLN A 91 7.52 14.58 -11.97
CA GLN A 91 6.71 13.78 -12.89
C GLN A 91 6.15 12.57 -12.15
N ARG A 92 4.83 12.53 -11.97
CA ARG A 92 4.12 11.45 -11.28
C ARG A 92 3.74 10.37 -12.28
N ARG A 93 4.64 9.40 -12.50
CA ARG A 93 4.42 8.23 -13.38
C ARG A 93 3.56 7.18 -12.71
N ALA A 94 2.83 6.38 -13.48
CA ALA A 94 1.86 5.38 -13.01
C ALA A 94 2.42 4.18 -12.20
N ASN A 95 3.71 4.18 -11.86
CA ASN A 95 4.31 3.10 -11.11
C ASN A 95 3.98 3.20 -9.60
N LEU A 96 3.52 2.10 -9.02
CA LEU A 96 3.04 2.00 -7.63
C LEU A 96 3.68 0.81 -6.90
N PHE A 97 3.74 0.88 -5.57
CA PHE A 97 4.11 -0.25 -4.71
C PHE A 97 2.93 -0.62 -3.82
N LEU A 98 2.68 -1.91 -3.65
CA LEU A 98 1.54 -2.45 -2.91
C LEU A 98 1.99 -3.58 -1.99
N ALA A 99 1.57 -3.49 -0.73
CA ALA A 99 1.59 -4.57 0.23
C ALA A 99 0.15 -5.05 0.43
N VAL A 100 -0.14 -6.27 -0.03
CA VAL A 100 -1.40 -6.96 0.25
C VAL A 100 -1.23 -7.71 1.56
N VAL A 101 -1.95 -7.26 2.58
CA VAL A 101 -1.83 -7.70 3.97
C VAL A 101 -3.03 -8.54 4.34
N GLY A 102 -2.83 -9.80 4.70
CA GLY A 102 -3.93 -10.65 5.16
C GLY A 102 -3.41 -11.96 5.74
N GLY A 103 -4.27 -12.70 6.44
CA GLY A 103 -3.92 -13.97 7.07
C GLY A 103 -3.44 -15.04 6.08
N THR A 104 -2.98 -16.17 6.60
CA THR A 104 -2.68 -17.35 5.79
C THR A 104 -3.94 -17.81 5.07
N ALA A 105 -3.82 -18.21 3.80
CA ALA A 105 -4.96 -18.61 2.96
C ALA A 105 -6.07 -17.55 2.75
N SER A 106 -5.77 -16.26 2.96
CA SER A 106 -6.70 -15.16 2.62
C SER A 106 -6.89 -14.91 1.11
N GLY A 107 -6.09 -15.59 0.27
CA GLY A 107 -6.17 -15.53 -1.20
C GLY A 107 -5.31 -14.45 -1.85
N LYS A 108 -4.24 -13.98 -1.20
CA LYS A 108 -3.25 -13.04 -1.80
C LYS A 108 -2.70 -13.56 -3.14
N GLY A 109 -2.11 -14.77 -3.15
CA GLY A 109 -1.62 -15.42 -4.36
C GLY A 109 -2.75 -15.74 -5.37
N SER A 110 -3.87 -16.27 -4.89
CA SER A 110 -5.00 -16.64 -5.76
C SER A 110 -5.62 -15.43 -6.47
N SER A 111 -5.71 -14.27 -5.81
CA SER A 111 -6.16 -13.04 -6.44
C SER A 111 -5.14 -12.50 -7.45
N PHE A 112 -3.83 -12.65 -7.19
CA PHE A 112 -2.82 -12.33 -8.20
C PHE A 112 -2.88 -13.25 -9.42
N ALA A 113 -3.24 -14.54 -9.28
CA ALA A 113 -3.44 -15.42 -10.43
C ALA A 113 -4.52 -14.92 -11.40
N PHE A 114 -5.55 -14.23 -10.88
CA PHE A 114 -6.54 -13.54 -11.72
C PHE A 114 -5.97 -12.28 -12.38
N VAL A 115 -5.04 -11.58 -11.72
CA VAL A 115 -4.28 -10.46 -12.31
C VAL A 115 -3.33 -10.95 -13.40
N ASP A 116 -2.64 -12.08 -13.21
CA ASP A 116 -1.79 -12.72 -14.22
C ASP A 116 -2.61 -13.10 -15.46
N TRP A 117 -3.81 -13.67 -15.28
CA TRP A 117 -4.74 -13.90 -16.37
C TRP A 117 -5.17 -12.61 -17.09
N LEU A 118 -5.50 -11.55 -16.35
CA LEU A 118 -5.80 -10.24 -16.92
C LEU A 118 -4.62 -9.71 -17.75
N LEU A 119 -3.40 -9.79 -17.22
CA LEU A 119 -2.19 -9.37 -17.94
C LEU A 119 -1.95 -10.20 -19.20
N ALA A 120 -2.23 -11.50 -19.17
CA ALA A 120 -2.09 -12.37 -20.34
C ALA A 120 -3.06 -11.96 -21.45
N GLY A 121 -4.29 -11.57 -21.08
CA GLY A 121 -5.27 -11.04 -22.02
C GLY A 121 -4.99 -9.61 -22.49
N VAL A 122 -4.19 -8.83 -21.76
CA VAL A 122 -3.79 -7.45 -22.13
C VAL A 122 -2.52 -7.43 -22.98
N ASP A 123 -1.45 -8.09 -22.54
CA ASP A 123 -0.13 -8.08 -23.17
C ASP A 123 0.72 -9.24 -22.62
N ASP A 124 0.58 -10.42 -23.22
CA ASP A 124 1.25 -11.64 -22.74
C ASP A 124 2.79 -11.56 -22.85
N ALA A 125 3.32 -10.80 -23.82
CA ALA A 125 4.75 -10.58 -23.96
C ALA A 125 5.30 -9.75 -22.78
N TYR A 126 4.61 -8.67 -22.40
CA TYR A 126 4.93 -7.93 -21.19
C TYR A 126 4.81 -8.83 -19.95
N ARG A 127 3.74 -9.62 -19.83
CA ARG A 127 3.52 -10.49 -18.67
C ARG A 127 4.69 -11.48 -18.49
N LEU A 128 5.10 -12.15 -19.56
CA LEU A 128 6.17 -13.15 -19.53
C LEU A 128 7.54 -12.55 -19.23
N ASP A 129 7.86 -11.38 -19.80
CA ASP A 129 9.21 -10.83 -19.74
C ASP A 129 9.43 -9.82 -18.60
N ARG A 130 8.35 -9.16 -18.14
CA ARG A 130 8.44 -7.98 -17.26
C ARG A 130 7.76 -8.16 -15.91
N VAL A 131 6.99 -9.22 -15.71
CA VAL A 131 6.54 -9.65 -14.39
C VAL A 131 7.57 -10.63 -13.83
N ILE A 132 8.28 -10.22 -12.79
CA ILE A 132 9.40 -10.96 -12.23
C ILE A 132 9.09 -11.33 -10.79
N THR A 133 9.32 -12.59 -10.43
CA THR A 133 9.24 -13.02 -9.04
C THR A 133 10.51 -12.60 -8.30
N ALA A 134 10.33 -11.92 -7.18
CA ALA A 134 11.36 -11.49 -6.23
C ALA A 134 12.43 -10.48 -6.70
N VAL A 135 12.77 -9.55 -5.80
CA VAL A 135 13.81 -8.53 -5.97
C VAL A 135 15.16 -9.12 -5.52
N GLY A 136 15.86 -9.74 -6.48
CA GLY A 136 17.12 -10.45 -6.25
C GLY A 136 18.27 -9.61 -5.67
N SER A 137 18.55 -8.41 -6.19
CA SER A 137 19.52 -7.43 -5.65
C SER A 137 19.34 -6.07 -6.35
N GLY A 138 19.97 -5.00 -5.86
CA GLY A 138 19.92 -3.70 -6.56
C GLY A 138 20.55 -3.76 -7.96
N GLU A 139 21.66 -4.48 -8.12
CA GLU A 139 22.27 -4.73 -9.42
C GLU A 139 21.39 -5.64 -10.29
N GLY A 140 20.75 -6.65 -9.69
CA GLY A 140 19.77 -7.51 -10.36
C GLY A 140 18.60 -6.69 -10.92
N LEU A 141 18.10 -5.71 -10.16
CA LEU A 141 17.08 -4.79 -10.61
C LEU A 141 17.56 -3.94 -11.80
N LEU A 142 18.73 -3.30 -11.68
CA LEU A 142 19.26 -2.47 -12.77
C LEU A 142 19.52 -3.28 -14.05
N SER A 143 20.07 -4.48 -13.93
CA SER A 143 20.42 -5.31 -15.10
C SER A 143 19.22 -5.57 -16.03
N LYS A 144 17.99 -5.57 -15.50
CA LYS A 144 16.75 -5.79 -16.26
C LYS A 144 16.28 -4.56 -17.04
N ILE A 145 16.70 -3.37 -16.62
CA ILE A 145 16.21 -2.08 -17.15
C ILE A 145 17.34 -1.13 -17.56
N THR A 146 18.59 -1.57 -17.51
CA THR A 146 19.75 -0.71 -17.77
C THR A 146 19.70 -0.12 -19.18
N ASP A 147 20.19 1.10 -19.31
CA ASP A 147 20.47 1.75 -20.58
C ASP A 147 21.67 1.06 -21.24
N PRO A 148 21.86 1.24 -22.56
CA PRO A 148 23.06 0.76 -23.23
C PRO A 148 24.32 1.30 -22.57
N VAL A 149 25.28 0.43 -22.25
CA VAL A 149 26.56 0.80 -21.65
C VAL A 149 27.65 0.64 -22.69
N TYR A 150 28.45 1.69 -22.87
CA TYR A 150 29.59 1.71 -23.78
C TYR A 150 30.90 1.79 -22.99
N THR A 151 31.92 1.06 -23.44
CA THR A 151 33.27 1.06 -22.87
C THR A 151 34.30 1.39 -23.95
N LEU A 152 35.51 1.77 -23.54
CA LEU A 152 36.60 2.03 -24.48
C LEU A 152 37.36 0.74 -24.79
N SER A 153 37.55 0.45 -26.07
CA SER A 153 38.45 -0.62 -26.52
C SER A 153 39.92 -0.26 -26.21
N PRO A 154 40.86 -1.22 -26.28
CA PRO A 154 42.30 -0.92 -26.19
C PRO A 154 42.80 0.09 -27.22
N ARG A 155 42.05 0.34 -28.30
CA ARG A 155 42.37 1.32 -29.35
C ARG A 155 41.72 2.69 -29.11
N GLY A 156 40.93 2.85 -28.05
CA GLY A 156 40.22 4.08 -27.72
C GLY A 156 38.83 4.22 -28.34
N ASP A 157 38.39 3.25 -29.15
CA ASP A 157 37.04 3.27 -29.75
C ASP A 157 35.95 2.93 -28.73
N SER A 158 34.80 3.61 -28.81
CA SER A 158 33.61 3.28 -28.01
C SER A 158 32.95 1.99 -28.51
N VAL A 159 32.86 0.98 -27.65
CA VAL A 159 32.27 -0.33 -27.95
C VAL A 159 31.09 -0.58 -27.01
N LEU A 160 29.99 -1.08 -27.56
CA LEU A 160 28.81 -1.45 -26.79
C LEU A 160 29.15 -2.67 -25.90
N ALA A 161 29.21 -2.47 -24.59
CA ALA A 161 29.49 -3.52 -23.60
C ALA A 161 28.20 -4.21 -23.14
N ILE A 162 27.15 -3.43 -22.89
CA ILE A 162 25.83 -3.94 -22.50
C ILE A 162 24.80 -3.32 -23.43
N PRO A 163 24.02 -4.12 -24.19
CA PRO A 163 22.99 -3.59 -25.10
C PRO A 163 21.91 -2.74 -24.42
N GLY A 164 21.67 -2.98 -23.14
CA GLY A 164 20.56 -2.36 -22.39
C GLY A 164 19.20 -2.97 -22.73
N SER A 165 18.20 -2.67 -21.90
CA SER A 165 16.81 -3.05 -22.15
C SER A 165 16.09 -1.93 -22.91
N GLN A 166 15.30 -2.27 -23.92
CA GLN A 166 14.40 -1.31 -24.60
C GLN A 166 13.16 -1.03 -23.76
N ASP A 167 12.62 -2.07 -23.11
CA ASP A 167 11.51 -1.93 -22.18
C ASP A 167 12.03 -1.77 -20.76
N LYS A 168 11.72 -0.62 -20.15
CA LYS A 168 12.16 -0.23 -18.80
C LYS A 168 11.14 -0.58 -17.72
N ARG A 169 10.04 -1.21 -18.10
CA ARG A 169 9.00 -1.67 -17.18
C ARG A 169 9.47 -2.93 -16.45
N VAL A 170 9.30 -2.96 -15.15
CA VAL A 170 9.39 -4.19 -14.36
C VAL A 170 8.35 -4.15 -13.25
N LEU A 171 7.55 -5.21 -13.16
CA LEU A 171 6.67 -5.49 -12.04
C LEU A 171 7.27 -6.63 -11.22
N TYR A 172 7.65 -6.36 -9.98
CA TYR A 172 8.06 -7.41 -9.06
C TYR A 172 6.86 -7.97 -8.30
N LEU A 173 6.70 -9.29 -8.33
CA LEU A 173 5.84 -10.03 -7.43
C LEU A 173 6.68 -10.62 -6.30
N GLU A 174 6.47 -10.15 -5.08
CA GLU A 174 7.12 -10.60 -3.86
C GLU A 174 6.12 -11.35 -2.99
N GLU A 175 5.97 -12.66 -3.22
CA GLU A 175 5.04 -13.49 -2.45
C GLU A 175 5.41 -13.58 -0.95
N GLU A 176 6.68 -13.30 -0.62
CA GLU A 176 7.23 -13.18 0.74
C GLU A 176 7.83 -11.80 0.97
N LEU A 177 6.98 -10.76 1.06
CA LEU A 177 7.43 -9.37 1.16
C LEU A 177 8.33 -9.09 2.38
N GLY A 178 8.18 -9.84 3.48
CA GLY A 178 9.02 -9.66 4.67
C GLY A 178 10.50 -9.95 4.43
N ALA A 179 10.85 -10.84 3.51
CA ALA A 179 12.23 -11.08 3.09
C ALA A 179 12.85 -9.84 2.44
N LEU A 180 12.07 -9.18 1.57
CA LEU A 180 12.48 -7.94 0.93
C LEU A 180 12.64 -6.80 1.97
N PHE A 181 11.75 -6.70 2.96
CA PHE A 181 11.87 -5.70 4.02
C PHE A 181 13.11 -5.91 4.89
N ASN A 182 13.40 -7.15 5.31
CA ASN A 182 14.64 -7.48 6.02
C ASN A 182 15.87 -7.03 5.24
N LYS A 183 15.90 -7.33 3.95
CA LYS A 183 17.00 -6.96 3.07
C LYS A 183 17.18 -5.45 3.00
N MET A 184 16.11 -4.67 2.92
CA MET A 184 16.18 -3.21 2.94
C MET A 184 16.66 -2.66 4.29
N VAL A 185 16.32 -3.32 5.40
CA VAL A 185 16.89 -2.98 6.71
C VAL A 185 18.40 -3.17 6.71
N SER A 186 18.89 -4.28 6.15
CA SER A 186 20.32 -4.60 6.11
C SER A 186 21.12 -3.90 5.00
N GLN A 187 20.49 -3.50 3.90
CA GLN A 187 21.15 -2.94 2.71
C GLN A 187 20.55 -1.59 2.31
N GLU A 188 21.11 -0.51 2.85
CA GLU A 188 20.64 0.86 2.60
C GLU A 188 20.66 1.25 1.11
N SER A 189 21.57 0.68 0.31
CA SER A 189 21.65 0.93 -1.13
C SER A 189 20.41 0.42 -1.89
N VAL A 190 19.87 -0.75 -1.53
CA VAL A 190 18.67 -1.34 -2.14
C VAL A 190 17.44 -0.52 -1.77
N GLU A 191 17.31 -0.11 -0.51
CA GLU A 191 16.23 0.76 -0.07
C GLU A 191 16.23 2.10 -0.82
N LYS A 192 17.39 2.77 -0.89
CA LYS A 192 17.51 4.05 -1.61
C LYS A 192 17.15 3.90 -3.09
N MET A 193 17.54 2.78 -3.70
CA MET A 193 17.22 2.48 -5.09
C MET A 193 15.71 2.26 -5.30
N ILE A 194 15.05 1.45 -4.46
CA ILE A 194 13.60 1.20 -4.54
C ILE A 194 12.82 2.49 -4.30
N THR A 195 13.23 3.25 -3.29
CA THR A 195 12.70 4.59 -2.98
C THR A 195 12.79 5.53 -4.19
N LYS A 196 13.96 5.59 -4.84
CA LYS A 196 14.20 6.42 -6.03
C LYS A 196 13.41 5.92 -7.25
N ALA A 197 13.23 4.62 -7.38
CA ALA A 197 12.46 3.99 -8.46
C ALA A 197 10.97 4.38 -8.37
N TRP A 198 10.42 4.47 -7.16
CA TRP A 198 9.05 4.95 -6.96
C TRP A 198 8.88 6.41 -7.37
N ASP A 199 9.87 7.26 -7.08
CA ASP A 199 9.91 8.66 -7.51
C ASP A 199 10.25 8.81 -9.02
N SER A 200 10.42 7.69 -9.75
CA SER A 200 10.77 7.65 -11.17
C SER A 200 12.10 8.35 -11.51
N GLY A 201 12.99 8.47 -10.52
CA GLY A 201 14.30 9.09 -10.67
C GLY A 201 15.33 8.11 -11.22
N VAL A 202 16.32 8.62 -11.95
CA VAL A 202 17.41 7.84 -12.57
C VAL A 202 18.03 6.84 -11.59
N LEU A 203 18.04 5.55 -11.91
CA LEU A 203 18.72 4.55 -11.09
C LEU A 203 20.14 4.36 -11.60
N GLU A 204 21.12 4.29 -10.71
CA GLU A 204 22.51 4.08 -11.07
C GLU A 204 23.27 3.36 -9.95
N THR A 205 24.25 2.56 -10.34
CA THR A 205 25.21 1.95 -9.42
C THR A 205 26.60 2.39 -9.82
N ALA A 206 27.29 3.12 -8.95
CA ALA A 206 28.64 3.59 -9.19
C ALA A 206 29.66 2.49 -8.82
N THR A 207 29.81 1.47 -9.64
CA THR A 207 30.93 0.51 -9.54
C THR A 207 32.03 0.87 -10.55
N LYS A 208 33.30 0.66 -10.18
CA LYS A 208 34.47 1.21 -10.91
C LYS A 208 34.73 0.60 -12.31
N LYS A 209 34.11 -0.54 -12.66
CA LYS A 209 34.41 -1.24 -13.93
C LYS A 209 33.31 -1.06 -14.98
N GLU A 210 32.03 -1.13 -14.62
CA GLU A 210 30.90 -1.06 -15.55
C GLU A 210 29.66 -0.50 -14.82
N SER A 211 29.54 0.82 -14.75
CA SER A 211 28.40 1.46 -14.07
C SER A 211 27.12 1.25 -14.88
N MET A 212 26.16 0.48 -14.34
CA MET A 212 24.80 0.44 -14.88
C MET A 212 24.02 1.69 -14.51
N ARG A 213 23.20 2.16 -15.44
CA ARG A 213 22.31 3.31 -15.28
C ARG A 213 20.99 3.05 -15.99
N CYS A 214 19.88 3.47 -15.41
CA CYS A 214 18.56 3.49 -16.03
C CYS A 214 18.00 4.90 -15.89
N THR A 215 17.90 5.62 -17.01
CA THR A 215 17.43 7.01 -17.07
C THR A 215 15.93 7.14 -16.88
N GLN A 216 15.15 6.12 -17.29
CA GLN A 216 13.69 6.12 -17.25
C GLN A 216 13.14 4.84 -16.60
N PRO A 217 13.40 4.62 -15.30
CA PRO A 217 12.93 3.41 -14.62
C PRO A 217 11.41 3.43 -14.44
N HIS A 218 10.73 2.33 -14.76
CA HIS A 218 9.30 2.16 -14.47
C HIS A 218 9.07 0.90 -13.66
N VAL A 219 9.33 1.00 -12.35
CA VAL A 219 9.33 -0.14 -11.43
C VAL A 219 8.12 -0.11 -10.52
N SER A 220 7.40 -1.23 -10.45
CA SER A 220 6.31 -1.46 -9.52
C SER A 220 6.55 -2.75 -8.74
N ILE A 221 5.96 -2.84 -7.55
CA ILE A 221 6.13 -3.98 -6.65
C ILE A 221 4.77 -4.32 -6.07
N ILE A 222 4.39 -5.59 -6.16
CA ILE A 222 3.27 -6.18 -5.45
C ILE A 222 3.87 -7.18 -4.49
N GLY A 223 3.67 -6.96 -3.20
CA GLY A 223 4.13 -7.84 -2.14
C GLY A 223 2.97 -8.44 -1.38
N HIS A 224 3.09 -9.71 -1.00
CA HIS A 224 2.16 -10.40 -0.12
C HIS A 224 2.81 -10.54 1.24
N ILE A 225 2.04 -10.26 2.29
CA ILE A 225 2.55 -10.34 3.68
C ILE A 225 1.40 -10.67 4.64
N THR A 226 1.74 -11.27 5.78
CA THR A 226 0.80 -11.39 6.90
C THR A 226 0.86 -10.15 7.79
N PRO A 227 -0.19 -9.87 8.58
CA PRO A 227 -0.14 -8.79 9.57
C PRO A 227 1.05 -8.92 10.53
N ASP A 228 1.27 -10.11 11.11
CA ASP A 228 2.34 -10.36 12.07
C ASP A 228 3.73 -10.13 11.45
N GLU A 229 3.95 -10.65 10.24
CA GLU A 229 5.23 -10.45 9.56
C GLU A 229 5.45 -8.99 9.19
N LEU A 230 4.41 -8.27 8.74
CA LEU A 230 4.52 -6.84 8.49
C LEU A 230 4.90 -6.07 9.77
N HIS A 231 4.36 -6.49 10.91
CA HIS A 231 4.59 -5.84 12.20
C HIS A 231 6.04 -6.04 12.65
N ASP A 232 6.54 -7.26 12.53
CA ASP A 232 7.89 -7.64 12.93
C ASP A 232 8.97 -7.02 12.03
N ARG A 233 8.66 -6.84 10.73
CA ARG A 233 9.65 -6.48 9.71
C ARG A 233 9.72 -4.99 9.42
N LEU A 234 8.67 -4.24 9.71
CA LEU A 234 8.66 -2.80 9.45
C LEU A 234 9.33 -2.02 10.59
N ASP A 235 10.65 -1.90 10.49
CA ASP A 235 11.46 -1.15 11.45
C ASP A 235 11.16 0.36 11.44
N LYS A 236 11.33 1.01 12.60
CA LYS A 236 11.17 2.47 12.79
C LYS A 236 11.95 3.29 11.76
N ARG A 237 13.14 2.84 11.35
CA ARG A 237 13.97 3.49 10.33
C ARG A 237 13.24 3.60 8.99
N LEU A 238 12.55 2.54 8.56
CA LEU A 238 11.78 2.49 7.32
C LEU A 238 10.49 3.33 7.37
N LEU A 239 9.95 3.53 8.58
CA LEU A 239 8.86 4.48 8.83
C LEU A 239 9.35 5.95 8.74
N ASP A 240 10.55 6.22 9.28
CA ASP A 240 11.07 7.58 9.44
C ASP A 240 11.76 8.14 8.18
N ASN A 241 12.34 7.29 7.32
CA ASN A 241 13.02 7.69 6.09
C ASN A 241 12.08 7.87 4.88
N GLY A 242 10.77 7.71 5.08
CA GLY A 242 9.76 7.81 4.02
C GLY A 242 9.77 6.66 3.03
N PHE A 243 10.41 5.53 3.32
CA PHE A 243 10.26 4.31 2.53
C PHE A 243 8.80 3.84 2.57
N SER A 244 8.25 3.69 3.77
CA SER A 244 6.94 3.07 3.99
C SER A 244 5.79 3.86 3.35
N ASN A 245 5.82 5.19 3.34
CA ASN A 245 4.76 6.01 2.73
C ASN A 245 4.73 5.99 1.18
N ARG A 246 5.66 5.27 0.53
CA ARG A 246 5.62 4.97 -0.91
C ARG A 246 4.82 3.70 -1.22
N TRP A 247 4.48 2.91 -0.20
CA TRP A 247 3.68 1.72 -0.33
C TRP A 247 2.20 2.03 -0.08
N LEU A 248 1.35 1.38 -0.85
CA LEU A 248 -0.05 1.20 -0.51
C LEU A 248 -0.15 -0.06 0.35
N TYR A 249 -0.72 0.04 1.54
CA TYR A 249 -1.04 -1.09 2.41
C TYR A 249 -2.53 -1.37 2.30
N VAL A 250 -2.91 -2.56 1.87
CA VAL A 250 -4.32 -2.95 1.78
C VAL A 250 -4.55 -4.20 2.60
N LEU A 251 -5.41 -4.08 3.60
CA LEU A 251 -5.84 -5.23 4.39
C LEU A 251 -6.90 -5.99 3.59
N ILE A 252 -6.86 -7.31 3.67
CA ILE A 252 -7.81 -8.17 2.98
C ILE A 252 -8.26 -9.29 3.91
N LYS A 253 -9.48 -9.78 3.68
CA LYS A 253 -10.03 -10.94 4.39
C LYS A 253 -10.74 -11.91 3.46
N ARG A 254 -11.08 -13.09 3.96
CA ARG A 254 -12.00 -13.97 3.22
C ARG A 254 -13.41 -13.39 3.24
N THR A 255 -14.10 -13.51 2.12
CA THR A 255 -15.44 -12.93 1.92
C THR A 255 -16.51 -13.99 1.72
N ALA A 256 -16.13 -15.17 1.22
CA ALA A 256 -17.05 -16.25 0.94
C ALA A 256 -16.39 -17.63 1.06
N VAL A 257 -17.24 -18.65 1.20
CA VAL A 257 -16.87 -20.05 1.01
C VAL A 257 -17.16 -20.42 -0.43
N VAL A 258 -16.10 -20.65 -1.20
CA VAL A 258 -16.18 -21.18 -2.56
C VAL A 258 -15.28 -22.40 -2.65
N VAL A 259 -15.89 -23.58 -2.79
CA VAL A 259 -15.16 -24.87 -2.75
C VAL A 259 -14.27 -25.04 -3.98
N ARG A 260 -14.78 -24.67 -5.16
CA ARG A 260 -14.06 -24.76 -6.43
C ARG A 260 -14.33 -23.51 -7.28
N PRO A 261 -13.49 -22.48 -7.16
CA PRO A 261 -13.61 -21.30 -8.01
C PRO A 261 -13.46 -21.69 -9.49
N PRO A 262 -14.28 -21.14 -10.40
CA PRO A 262 -14.09 -21.35 -11.83
C PRO A 262 -12.79 -20.71 -12.30
N ALA A 263 -12.25 -21.18 -13.42
CA ALA A 263 -11.14 -20.48 -14.06
C ALA A 263 -11.62 -19.10 -14.57
N PRO A 264 -10.78 -18.06 -14.59
CA PRO A 264 -11.22 -16.70 -14.94
C PRO A 264 -11.94 -16.60 -16.29
N HIS A 265 -11.45 -17.33 -17.31
CA HIS A 265 -12.04 -17.35 -18.66
C HIS A 265 -13.43 -18.02 -18.72
N GLN A 266 -13.83 -18.75 -17.68
CA GLN A 266 -15.15 -19.39 -17.58
C GLN A 266 -16.19 -18.46 -16.94
N ILE A 267 -15.76 -17.34 -16.35
CA ILE A 267 -16.66 -16.36 -15.74
C ILE A 267 -17.30 -15.51 -16.86
N PRO A 268 -18.64 -15.54 -17.03
CA PRO A 268 -19.31 -14.83 -18.10
C PRO A 268 -19.00 -13.32 -18.11
N GLY A 269 -18.65 -12.78 -19.28
CA GLY A 269 -18.37 -11.36 -19.47
C GLY A 269 -16.97 -10.90 -19.03
N ALA A 270 -16.23 -11.70 -18.25
CA ALA A 270 -14.91 -11.31 -17.77
C ALA A 270 -13.91 -11.08 -18.91
N ALA A 271 -13.85 -11.99 -19.89
CA ALA A 271 -12.94 -11.86 -21.04
C ALA A 271 -13.24 -10.63 -21.90
N ALA A 272 -14.52 -10.30 -22.12
CA ALA A 272 -14.91 -9.11 -22.87
C ALA A 272 -14.45 -7.81 -22.18
N LEU A 273 -14.51 -7.77 -20.85
CA LEU A 273 -13.99 -6.63 -20.08
C LEU A 273 -12.46 -6.53 -20.15
N VAL A 274 -11.74 -7.67 -20.19
CA VAL A 274 -10.29 -7.68 -20.43
C VAL A 274 -9.96 -7.09 -21.80
N ASP A 275 -10.73 -7.42 -22.85
CA ASP A 275 -10.55 -6.84 -24.18
C ASP A 275 -10.79 -5.33 -24.22
N VAL A 276 -11.78 -4.83 -23.48
CA VAL A 276 -12.01 -3.39 -23.32
C VAL A 276 -10.82 -2.73 -22.65
N ILE A 277 -10.33 -3.29 -21.53
CA ILE A 277 -9.16 -2.78 -20.81
C ILE A 277 -7.92 -2.78 -21.73
N ARG A 278 -7.67 -3.87 -22.45
CA ARG A 278 -6.56 -3.97 -23.40
C ARG A 278 -6.63 -2.84 -24.45
N THR A 279 -7.78 -2.68 -25.09
CA THR A 279 -7.99 -1.66 -26.13
C THR A 279 -7.74 -0.25 -25.58
N ASN A 280 -8.24 0.03 -24.39
CA ASN A 280 -8.07 1.33 -23.72
C ASN A 280 -6.60 1.61 -23.40
N LEU A 281 -5.88 0.62 -22.84
CA LEU A 281 -4.46 0.75 -22.50
C LEU A 281 -3.58 0.89 -23.74
N GLU A 282 -3.87 0.16 -24.82
CA GLU A 282 -3.19 0.31 -26.11
C GLU A 282 -3.32 1.75 -26.62
N GLN A 283 -4.54 2.32 -26.61
CA GLN A 283 -4.79 3.71 -27.01
C GLN A 283 -4.06 4.71 -26.12
N SER A 284 -4.09 4.51 -24.79
CA SER A 284 -3.37 5.37 -23.85
C SER A 284 -1.86 5.32 -24.08
N ARG A 285 -1.28 4.15 -24.37
CA ARG A 285 0.15 4.01 -24.66
C ARG A 285 0.54 4.60 -26.02
N SER A 286 -0.31 4.48 -27.04
CA SER A 286 0.00 4.95 -28.40
C SER A 286 -0.27 6.44 -28.63
N CYS A 287 -1.12 7.06 -27.82
CA CYS A 287 -1.62 8.41 -28.08
C CYS A 287 -1.29 9.46 -27.01
N ILE A 288 -0.69 9.05 -25.88
CA ILE A 288 -0.28 9.97 -24.82
C ILE A 288 1.23 10.16 -24.92
N ASP A 289 1.65 11.16 -25.68
CA ASP A 289 3.04 11.63 -25.75
C ASP A 289 3.20 12.85 -24.84
N GLY A 290 3.12 12.64 -23.52
CA GLY A 290 3.32 13.73 -22.55
C GLY A 290 2.48 13.63 -21.28
N PRO A 291 2.39 14.72 -20.51
CA PRO A 291 1.62 14.75 -19.28
C PRO A 291 0.11 14.76 -19.55
N MET A 292 -0.60 13.87 -18.87
CA MET A 292 -2.05 13.87 -18.79
C MET A 292 -2.50 15.09 -18.00
N GLN A 293 -3.33 15.91 -18.64
CA GLN A 293 -3.88 17.11 -18.01
C GLN A 293 -5.07 16.75 -17.12
N LEU A 294 -5.19 17.43 -15.98
CA LEU A 294 -6.43 17.41 -15.21
C LEU A 294 -7.47 18.25 -15.93
N THR A 295 -8.68 17.72 -16.04
CA THR A 295 -9.85 18.53 -16.40
C THR A 295 -10.12 19.58 -15.30
N PRO A 296 -10.80 20.70 -15.59
CA PRO A 296 -11.13 21.70 -14.58
C PRO A 296 -11.84 21.11 -13.35
N GLN A 297 -12.80 20.20 -13.58
CA GLN A 297 -13.53 19.52 -12.50
C GLN A 297 -12.63 18.58 -11.70
N ALA A 298 -11.67 17.91 -12.34
CA ALA A 298 -10.68 17.10 -11.62
C ALA A 298 -9.79 17.96 -10.72
N ALA A 299 -9.39 19.14 -11.20
CA ALA A 299 -8.60 20.09 -10.41
C ALA A 299 -9.38 20.59 -9.19
N GLU A 300 -10.68 20.84 -9.32
CA GLU A 300 -11.56 21.21 -8.19
C GLU A 300 -11.64 20.08 -7.14
N VAL A 301 -11.94 18.84 -7.55
CA VAL A 301 -12.00 17.69 -6.63
C VAL A 301 -10.65 17.44 -5.94
N PHE A 302 -9.54 17.64 -6.65
CA PHE A 302 -8.21 17.52 -6.06
C PHE A 302 -7.94 18.65 -5.06
N ALA A 303 -8.34 19.89 -5.36
CA ALA A 303 -8.19 21.03 -4.45
C ALA A 303 -8.99 20.85 -3.15
N GLU A 304 -10.22 20.31 -3.24
CA GLU A 304 -11.03 19.94 -2.07
C GLU A 304 -10.31 18.89 -1.21
N THR A 305 -9.77 17.85 -1.85
CA THR A 305 -9.00 16.80 -1.19
C THR A 305 -7.76 17.38 -0.52
N HIS A 306 -7.06 18.31 -1.16
CA HIS A 306 -5.91 19.00 -0.58
C HIS A 306 -6.30 19.83 0.65
N ALA A 307 -7.39 20.60 0.57
CA ALA A 307 -7.90 21.39 1.68
C ALA A 307 -8.27 20.50 2.88
N ALA A 308 -8.86 19.34 2.63
CA ALA A 308 -9.15 18.33 3.63
C ALA A 308 -7.89 17.84 4.34
N MET A 309 -6.94 17.30 3.56
CA MET A 309 -5.70 16.72 4.06
C MET A 309 -4.84 17.75 4.81
N THR A 310 -4.96 19.02 4.42
CA THR A 310 -4.30 20.12 5.13
C THR A 310 -4.93 20.41 6.48
N ARG A 311 -6.25 20.31 6.62
CA ARG A 311 -6.97 20.55 7.89
C ARG A 311 -6.75 19.43 8.91
N TYR A 312 -6.70 18.17 8.49
CA TYR A 312 -6.70 17.02 9.40
C TYR A 312 -5.34 16.64 9.99
N ARG A 313 -4.22 17.26 9.56
CA ARG A 313 -2.83 17.08 10.06
C ARG A 313 -2.65 15.85 10.97
N PHE A 314 -2.38 14.69 10.36
CA PHE A 314 -2.17 13.46 11.12
C PHE A 314 -0.86 13.54 11.93
N GLY A 315 -0.92 13.14 13.21
CA GLY A 315 0.25 13.03 14.09
C GLY A 315 0.94 11.66 14.00
N GLY A 316 2.12 11.55 14.62
CA GLY A 316 2.80 10.28 14.85
C GLY A 316 3.18 9.49 13.58
N ALA A 317 3.10 8.16 13.66
CA ALA A 317 3.39 7.26 12.54
C ALA A 317 2.42 7.47 11.37
N MET A 318 1.14 7.71 11.64
CA MET A 318 0.13 7.98 10.60
C MET A 318 0.41 9.27 9.84
N GLY A 319 0.90 10.32 10.51
CA GLY A 319 1.41 11.53 9.84
C GLY A 319 2.48 11.24 8.81
N LYS A 320 3.43 10.38 9.16
CA LYS A 320 4.55 9.98 8.28
C LYS A 320 4.06 9.11 7.12
N GLN A 321 3.14 8.18 7.39
CA GLN A 321 2.51 7.31 6.38
C GLN A 321 1.69 8.11 5.36
N SER A 322 0.96 9.11 5.83
CA SER A 322 0.07 9.90 4.97
C SER A 322 0.79 11.03 4.24
N ALA A 323 2.09 11.25 4.49
CA ALA A 323 2.83 12.38 3.92
C ALA A 323 2.88 12.40 2.39
N ARG A 324 2.72 11.24 1.72
CA ARG A 324 2.73 11.10 0.25
C ARG A 324 1.37 10.88 -0.39
N TRP A 325 0.29 11.28 0.29
CA TRP A 325 -1.06 11.13 -0.22
C TRP A 325 -1.26 11.72 -1.63
N ALA A 326 -0.78 12.94 -1.88
CA ALA A 326 -1.00 13.64 -3.15
C ALA A 326 -0.34 12.92 -4.34
N PRO A 327 0.97 12.58 -4.28
CA PRO A 327 1.59 11.75 -5.29
C PRO A 327 0.90 10.38 -5.49
N GLN A 328 0.45 9.71 -4.43
CA GLN A 328 -0.26 8.42 -4.55
C GLN A 328 -1.57 8.58 -5.32
N ILE A 329 -2.37 9.62 -5.01
CA ILE A 329 -3.62 9.91 -5.71
C ILE A 329 -3.35 10.22 -7.19
N TYR A 330 -2.35 11.04 -7.52
CA TYR A 330 -2.03 11.32 -8.92
C TYR A 330 -1.64 10.06 -9.70
N LYS A 331 -0.77 9.22 -9.13
CA LYS A 331 -0.36 7.97 -9.75
C LYS A 331 -1.55 7.05 -10.00
N LEU A 332 -2.43 6.86 -9.01
CA LEU A 332 -3.66 6.08 -9.14
C LEU A 332 -4.62 6.69 -10.18
N ALA A 333 -4.76 8.01 -10.22
CA ALA A 333 -5.66 8.69 -11.16
C ALA A 333 -5.20 8.55 -12.62
N VAL A 334 -3.90 8.53 -12.88
CA VAL A 334 -3.33 8.18 -14.20
C VAL A 334 -3.75 6.77 -14.60
N VAL A 335 -3.65 5.80 -13.67
CA VAL A 335 -4.04 4.42 -13.93
C VAL A 335 -5.53 4.31 -14.26
N TYR A 336 -6.41 4.87 -13.43
CA TYR A 336 -7.85 4.86 -13.70
C TYR A 336 -8.20 5.52 -15.03
N ALA A 337 -7.63 6.69 -15.32
CA ALA A 337 -7.87 7.39 -16.58
C ALA A 337 -7.47 6.55 -17.80
N ALA A 338 -6.33 5.86 -17.73
CA ALA A 338 -5.87 5.04 -18.84
C ALA A 338 -6.67 3.74 -19.00
N ILE A 339 -7.08 3.11 -17.90
CA ILE A 339 -8.00 1.96 -17.93
C ILE A 339 -9.34 2.34 -18.55
N ASP A 340 -9.81 3.57 -18.33
CA ASP A 340 -11.02 4.13 -18.94
C ASP A 340 -10.81 4.59 -20.41
N GLY A 341 -9.58 4.52 -20.93
CA GLY A 341 -9.25 4.94 -22.30
C GLY A 341 -9.16 6.46 -22.48
N HIS A 342 -9.07 7.22 -21.39
CA HIS A 342 -9.02 8.67 -21.40
C HIS A 342 -7.58 9.20 -21.47
N LYS A 343 -7.38 10.29 -22.23
CA LYS A 343 -6.09 10.99 -22.35
C LYS A 343 -5.89 12.10 -21.32
N SER A 344 -6.96 12.43 -20.60
CA SER A 344 -6.98 13.43 -19.53
C SER A 344 -7.58 12.83 -18.26
N ILE A 345 -7.26 13.44 -17.13
CA ILE A 345 -7.75 13.00 -15.82
C ILE A 345 -9.03 13.75 -15.50
N GLY A 346 -10.16 13.03 -15.55
CA GLY A 346 -11.48 13.49 -15.13
C GLY A 346 -11.69 13.43 -13.62
N ALA A 347 -12.74 14.12 -13.14
CA ALA A 347 -13.13 14.12 -11.73
C ALA A 347 -13.39 12.70 -11.18
N VAL A 348 -13.99 11.83 -11.98
CA VAL A 348 -14.26 10.43 -11.62
C VAL A 348 -12.97 9.65 -11.33
N HIS A 349 -11.89 9.89 -12.07
CA HIS A 349 -10.61 9.21 -11.84
C HIS A 349 -9.93 9.72 -10.55
N ILE A 350 -10.05 11.01 -10.23
CA ILE A 350 -9.56 11.56 -8.94
C ILE A 350 -10.38 10.99 -7.79
N ALA A 351 -11.70 10.91 -7.91
CA ALA A 351 -12.57 10.31 -6.89
C ALA A 351 -12.23 8.84 -6.65
N ALA A 352 -12.05 8.05 -7.71
CA ALA A 352 -11.64 6.65 -7.62
C ALA A 352 -10.25 6.48 -6.97
N ALA A 353 -9.29 7.31 -7.38
CA ALA A 353 -7.96 7.35 -6.78
C ALA A 353 -7.99 7.73 -5.29
N ARG A 354 -8.82 8.71 -4.92
CA ARG A 354 -9.05 9.11 -3.53
C ARG A 354 -9.67 7.97 -2.73
N ALA A 355 -10.67 7.28 -3.26
CA ALA A 355 -11.32 6.15 -2.59
C ALA A 355 -10.35 4.97 -2.35
N ALA A 356 -9.55 4.63 -3.36
CA ALA A 356 -8.50 3.61 -3.24
C ALA A 356 -7.43 4.02 -2.20
N TRP A 357 -6.94 5.26 -2.27
CA TRP A 357 -5.97 5.76 -1.29
C TRP A 357 -6.55 5.86 0.12
N ALA A 358 -7.82 6.24 0.27
CA ALA A 358 -8.51 6.31 1.56
C ALA A 358 -8.64 4.93 2.20
N TYR A 359 -8.90 3.88 1.41
CA TYR A 359 -8.86 2.51 1.91
C TYR A 359 -7.45 2.09 2.35
N ASN A 360 -6.42 2.45 1.57
CA ASN A 360 -5.02 2.29 1.99
C ASN A 360 -4.75 3.00 3.32
N HIS A 361 -5.19 4.26 3.47
CA HIS A 361 -5.00 5.01 4.71
C HIS A 361 -5.73 4.35 5.88
N ARG A 362 -6.97 3.87 5.69
CA ARG A 362 -7.69 3.14 6.74
C ARG A 362 -7.00 1.83 7.08
N SER A 363 -6.46 1.13 6.08
CA SER A 363 -5.75 -0.12 6.28
C SER A 363 -4.44 0.10 7.05
N ALA A 364 -3.65 1.07 6.63
CA ALA A 364 -2.49 1.55 7.36
C ALA A 364 -2.88 2.03 8.77
N GLY A 365 -4.02 2.72 8.92
CA GLY A 365 -4.57 3.13 10.20
C GLY A 365 -4.85 1.95 11.13
N ALA A 366 -5.65 0.99 10.69
CA ALA A 366 -5.96 -0.24 11.42
C ALA A 366 -4.68 -0.97 11.85
N PHE A 367 -3.74 -1.11 10.91
CA PHE A 367 -2.49 -1.82 11.14
C PHE A 367 -1.49 -1.08 12.05
N PHE A 368 -1.25 0.20 11.78
CA PHE A 368 -0.31 1.04 12.55
C PHE A 368 -0.95 1.65 13.81
N SER A 369 -2.26 1.50 14.03
CA SER A 369 -2.94 1.96 15.25
C SER A 369 -2.53 1.10 16.46
N GLY A 370 -1.54 1.59 17.18
CA GLY A 370 -0.90 0.88 18.28
C GLY A 370 0.59 0.61 18.05
N MET A 371 1.09 0.79 16.83
CA MET A 371 2.53 0.81 16.56
C MET A 371 3.06 2.23 16.78
N THR A 372 3.73 2.41 17.91
CA THR A 372 4.52 3.61 18.20
C THR A 372 5.88 3.61 17.50
N GLY A 373 6.24 2.48 16.87
CA GLY A 373 7.58 2.23 16.34
C GLY A 373 8.60 2.09 17.48
N ASN A 374 8.18 1.52 18.61
CA ASN A 374 9.02 1.21 19.76
C ASN A 374 8.52 -0.09 20.36
N GLN A 375 9.31 -1.17 20.20
CA GLN A 375 8.98 -2.52 20.64
C GLN A 375 8.45 -2.59 22.09
N HIS A 376 8.99 -1.78 23.00
CA HIS A 376 8.50 -1.78 24.39
C HIS A 376 7.16 -1.07 24.58
N ALA A 377 6.89 -0.02 23.82
CA ALA A 377 5.58 0.63 23.86
C ALA A 377 4.52 -0.25 23.20
N ASP A 378 4.88 -0.92 22.10
CA ASP A 378 3.98 -1.79 21.36
C ASP A 378 3.67 -3.05 22.20
N GLN A 379 4.69 -3.64 22.84
CA GLN A 379 4.53 -4.70 23.84
C GLN A 379 3.70 -4.26 25.05
N LEU A 380 3.91 -3.05 25.59
CA LEU A 380 3.10 -2.53 26.69
C LEU A 380 1.63 -2.44 26.29
N LEU A 381 1.34 -1.89 25.10
CA LEU A 381 -0.02 -1.72 24.61
C LEU A 381 -0.71 -3.06 24.33
N GLN A 382 0.03 -4.06 23.82
CA GLN A 382 -0.48 -5.42 23.65
C GLN A 382 -0.85 -6.04 25.00
N MET A 383 0.12 -6.09 25.93
CA MET A 383 -0.11 -6.66 27.26
C MET A 383 -1.21 -5.93 28.02
N TRP A 384 -1.34 -4.61 27.84
CA TRP A 384 -2.41 -3.82 28.46
C TRP A 384 -3.78 -4.23 27.90
N ARG A 385 -3.92 -4.40 26.57
CA ARG A 385 -5.18 -4.85 25.94
C ARG A 385 -5.60 -6.24 26.43
N GLU A 386 -4.66 -7.16 26.63
CA GLU A 386 -4.94 -8.52 27.10
C GLU A 386 -5.45 -8.56 28.56
N MET A 387 -5.12 -7.56 29.38
CA MET A 387 -5.45 -7.54 30.81
C MET A 387 -6.74 -6.77 31.16
N ASP A 388 -7.41 -6.14 30.17
CA ASP A 388 -8.66 -5.37 30.31
C ASP A 388 -8.65 -4.30 31.44
N TYR A 389 -7.48 -3.72 31.72
CA TYR A 389 -7.37 -2.63 32.69
C TYR A 389 -7.78 -1.28 32.08
N ALA A 390 -8.68 -0.56 32.73
CA ALA A 390 -9.05 0.80 32.30
C ALA A 390 -7.89 1.81 32.47
N ASP A 391 -7.15 1.70 33.57
CA ASP A 391 -6.03 2.57 33.94
C ASP A 391 -4.88 1.71 34.49
N LEU A 392 -3.62 2.08 34.20
CA LEU A 392 -2.43 1.46 34.77
C LEU A 392 -1.65 2.45 35.64
N THR A 393 -1.01 1.95 36.69
CA THR A 393 0.00 2.68 37.44
C THR A 393 1.41 2.42 36.87
N LEU A 394 2.37 3.25 37.29
CA LEU A 394 3.78 3.00 37.00
C LEU A 394 4.27 1.64 37.54
N THR A 395 3.71 1.17 38.65
CA THR A 395 4.04 -0.12 39.26
C THR A 395 3.54 -1.28 38.41
N ASP A 396 2.29 -1.21 37.91
CA ASP A 396 1.72 -2.24 37.04
C ASP A 396 2.57 -2.40 35.78
N ILE A 397 3.00 -1.27 35.20
CA ILE A 397 3.91 -1.27 34.04
C ILE A 397 5.26 -1.90 34.39
N ASP A 398 5.84 -1.62 35.56
CA ASP A 398 7.09 -2.27 35.95
C ASP A 398 6.89 -3.79 36.09
N GLU A 399 5.77 -4.24 36.64
CA GLU A 399 5.44 -5.67 36.79
C GLU A 399 5.22 -6.37 35.46
N MET A 400 4.55 -5.73 34.50
CA MET A 400 4.38 -6.22 33.13
C MET A 400 5.73 -6.49 32.45
N PHE A 401 6.76 -5.70 32.74
CA PHE A 401 8.11 -5.92 32.24
C PHE A 401 9.02 -6.69 33.22
N SER A 402 8.43 -7.41 34.18
CA SER A 402 9.16 -8.20 35.20
C SER A 402 10.23 -7.39 35.95
N LYS A 403 10.00 -6.08 36.11
CA LYS A 403 10.90 -5.09 36.73
C LYS A 403 12.26 -4.97 36.04
N HIS A 404 12.40 -5.46 34.80
CA HIS A 404 13.62 -5.37 34.01
C HIS A 404 13.78 -4.05 33.25
N MET A 405 12.73 -3.22 33.17
CA MET A 405 12.80 -1.92 32.49
C MET A 405 13.28 -0.82 33.44
N SER A 406 14.32 -0.09 33.07
CA SER A 406 14.80 1.04 33.88
C SER A 406 13.80 2.20 33.90
N ALA A 407 13.78 2.94 35.02
CA ALA A 407 12.89 4.10 35.19
C ALA A 407 13.06 5.16 34.09
N HIS A 408 14.30 5.40 33.62
CA HIS A 408 14.58 6.32 32.53
C HIS A 408 13.99 5.84 31.18
N LYS A 409 14.11 4.54 30.88
CA LYS A 409 13.58 3.95 29.64
C LYS A 409 12.05 3.96 29.63
N ARG A 410 11.42 3.59 30.75
CA ARG A 410 9.97 3.69 30.96
C ARG A 410 9.46 5.12 30.85
N GLY A 411 10.14 6.08 31.48
CA GLY A 411 9.78 7.51 31.42
C GLY A 411 9.73 8.01 29.98
N ARG A 412 10.81 7.78 29.21
CA ARG A 412 10.87 8.16 27.79
C ARG A 412 9.78 7.49 26.94
N MET A 413 9.52 6.21 27.18
CA MET A 413 8.46 5.46 26.50
C MET A 413 7.09 6.10 26.73
N LEU A 414 6.76 6.36 28.00
CA LEU A 414 5.47 6.93 28.39
C LEU A 414 5.33 8.41 27.97
N ASP A 415 6.40 9.20 28.03
CA ASP A 415 6.38 10.59 27.55
C ASP A 415 6.11 10.65 26.05
N ARG A 416 6.66 9.69 25.30
CA ARG A 416 6.41 9.55 23.87
C ARG A 416 4.96 9.14 23.59
N LEU A 417 4.47 8.08 24.24
CA LEU A 417 3.06 7.66 24.12
C LEU A 417 2.07 8.79 24.45
N ALA A 418 2.37 9.59 25.48
CA ALA A 418 1.55 10.74 25.84
C ALA A 418 1.61 11.87 24.81
N ARG A 419 2.81 12.17 24.28
CA ARG A 419 3.00 13.15 23.20
C ARG A 419 2.28 12.73 21.92
N ASP A 420 2.30 11.44 21.61
CA ASP A 420 1.68 10.86 20.42
C ASP A 420 0.15 10.67 20.60
N GLY A 421 -0.42 11.08 21.75
CA GLY A 421 -1.87 11.06 22.03
C GLY A 421 -2.44 9.68 22.38
N VAL A 422 -1.60 8.65 22.50
CA VAL A 422 -2.02 7.26 22.75
C VAL A 422 -2.49 7.06 24.18
N ILE A 423 -1.87 7.75 25.14
CA ILE A 423 -2.19 7.67 26.57
C ILE A 423 -2.34 9.06 27.18
N ALA A 424 -3.11 9.17 28.25
CA ALA A 424 -3.12 10.33 29.12
C ALA A 424 -2.44 10.00 30.45
N LYS A 425 -1.63 10.93 30.97
CA LYS A 425 -1.05 10.83 32.31
C LYS A 425 -1.79 11.75 33.26
N LYS A 426 -2.22 11.22 34.40
CA LYS A 426 -2.83 12.01 35.47
C LYS A 426 -2.18 11.69 36.80
N ALA A 427 -1.81 12.72 37.55
CA ALA A 427 -1.44 12.56 38.95
C ALA A 427 -2.74 12.39 39.77
N VAL A 428 -2.88 11.28 40.47
CA VAL A 428 -4.00 11.00 41.36
C VAL A 428 -3.47 10.97 42.79
N GLN A 429 -4.13 11.73 43.66
CA GLN A 429 -3.77 11.82 45.06
C GLN A 429 -4.33 10.60 45.79
N GLY A 430 -3.47 9.87 46.52
CA GLY A 430 -3.90 8.68 47.24
C GLY A 430 -4.82 9.04 48.42
N ALA A 431 -5.76 8.14 48.75
CA ALA A 431 -6.75 8.33 49.82
C ALA A 431 -6.14 8.68 51.21
N ASN A 432 -4.86 8.33 51.42
CA ASN A 432 -4.14 8.52 52.69
C ASN A 432 -3.18 9.72 52.69
N GLY A 433 -3.30 10.67 51.76
CA GLY A 433 -2.46 11.88 51.74
C GLY A 433 -0.98 11.66 51.37
N GLY A 434 -0.63 10.47 50.87
CA GLY A 434 0.73 10.13 50.41
C GLY A 434 1.11 10.77 49.06
N ARG A 435 2.35 10.53 48.62
CA ARG A 435 2.87 11.06 47.35
C ARG A 435 1.93 10.69 46.19
N PRO A 436 1.56 11.66 45.31
CA PRO A 436 0.62 11.40 44.23
C PRO A 436 1.12 10.30 43.29
N ALA A 437 0.25 9.34 43.00
CA ALA A 437 0.53 8.26 42.07
C ALA A 437 0.29 8.75 40.64
N THR A 438 1.16 8.35 39.71
CA THR A 438 0.90 8.59 38.28
C THR A 438 0.03 7.46 37.77
N VAL A 439 -1.19 7.82 37.40
CA VAL A 439 -2.15 6.94 36.73
C VAL A 439 -2.11 7.25 35.24
N ILE A 440 -2.07 6.19 34.44
CA ILE A 440 -1.91 6.25 33.00
C ILE A 440 -3.17 5.62 32.42
N ARG A 441 -3.87 6.41 31.62
CA ARG A 441 -5.11 6.00 30.96
C ARG A 441 -4.84 5.77 29.49
N PHE A 442 -5.35 4.67 28.96
CA PHE A 442 -5.39 4.49 27.52
C PHE A 442 -6.50 5.39 26.96
N ASN A 443 -6.23 6.20 25.94
CA ASN A 443 -7.23 7.14 25.41
C ASN A 443 -8.31 6.45 24.55
N GLY A 444 -8.42 5.11 24.63
CA GLY A 444 -9.00 4.30 23.55
C GLY A 444 -8.15 4.45 22.29
N ALA A 445 -8.50 3.76 21.21
CA ALA A 445 -8.12 4.25 19.89
C ALA A 445 -8.71 5.67 19.78
N ALA A 446 -7.91 6.69 20.12
CA ALA A 446 -8.33 8.08 20.11
C ALA A 446 -8.93 8.34 18.74
N ASP A 447 -10.26 8.36 18.70
CA ASP A 447 -11.13 8.50 17.55
C ASP A 447 -10.37 8.34 16.21
N SER A 448 -9.86 7.14 15.93
CA SER A 448 -9.33 6.80 14.60
C SER A 448 -10.46 6.81 13.57
N ARG A 449 -11.70 6.98 14.02
CA ARG A 449 -12.75 7.69 13.29
C ARG A 449 -12.39 9.17 13.14
N ALA A 450 -11.25 9.46 12.52
CA ALA A 450 -11.23 10.58 11.58
C ALA A 450 -12.46 10.38 10.67
N PRO A 451 -13.16 11.44 10.24
CA PRO A 451 -14.36 11.29 9.41
C PRO A 451 -13.97 10.79 8.01
N ALA A 452 -13.49 9.55 7.89
CA ALA A 452 -13.42 8.79 6.67
C ALA A 452 -14.82 8.53 6.10
N ALA A 453 -15.86 8.71 6.92
CA ALA A 453 -17.26 8.76 6.47
C ALA A 453 -17.59 10.01 5.63
N ARG A 454 -16.67 10.96 5.42
CA ARG A 454 -16.84 12.15 4.56
C ARG A 454 -15.76 12.32 3.47
N TRP A 455 -14.88 11.35 3.25
CA TRP A 455 -13.80 11.44 2.24
C TRP A 455 -13.81 10.27 1.25
#